data_AF-A0A828SMR0-F1
#
_entry.id   AF-A0A828SMR0-F1
#
_cell.length_a   1.000
_cell.length_b   1.000
_cell.length_c   1.000
_cell.angle_alpha   90.00
_cell.angle_beta   90.00
_cell.angle_gamma   90.00
#
_symmetry.space_group_name_H-M   'P 1'
#
loop_
_entity.id
_entity.type
_entity.pdbx_description
1 polymer ?
#
loop_
_entity_poly.entity_id
_entity_poly.type
_entity_poly.pdbx_seq_one_letter_code
_entity_poly.pdbx_strand_id
1 'polypeptide(L)'
;MYESGNHKKIITKYEIETIKTVWQTDKIQSFLKDYLNTDVVSITDPTVIEQKIGEESLKQIKREFDIFKNKFDNFLRYEDVPVDYVSPIENELINFYKHSKVEVQEQISQWIIDSFDNTKVLLNILKILGNIAPDFIDHQFLTNFLIVLNHKDTEIKEYALRIQEKLMLPSYNNVLKHSKLTPKWIDDYRKELVELYEEDNKGS
;
A
#
# COMPACT_ATOMS: atom_id res chain seq x y z
N MET A 1 -13.92 -7.91 36.90
CA MET A 1 -12.52 -8.26 36.60
C MET A 1 -12.48 -8.78 35.17
N TYR A 2 -12.04 -7.94 34.23
CA TYR A 2 -11.39 -8.35 32.99
C TYR A 2 -10.45 -7.19 32.63
N GLU A 3 -9.16 -7.44 32.77
CA GLU A 3 -8.09 -6.50 32.46
C GLU A 3 -7.94 -6.39 30.95
N SER A 4 -7.99 -5.16 30.42
CA SER A 4 -7.61 -4.86 29.05
C SER A 4 -6.10 -4.98 28.91
N GLY A 5 -5.65 -5.99 28.15
CA GLY A 5 -4.26 -6.18 27.80
C GLY A 5 -3.69 -4.98 27.07
N ASN A 6 -2.70 -4.34 27.69
CA ASN A 6 -1.96 -3.21 27.15
C ASN A 6 -0.99 -3.75 26.08
N HIS A 7 -1.40 -3.78 24.81
CA HIS A 7 -0.49 -4.06 23.70
C HIS A 7 0.46 -2.87 23.50
N LYS A 8 1.56 -2.86 24.26
CA LYS A 8 2.71 -1.99 23.97
C LYS A 8 3.23 -2.34 22.58
N LYS A 9 2.98 -1.45 21.61
CA LYS A 9 3.58 -1.50 20.28
C LYS A 9 5.10 -1.45 20.47
N ILE A 10 5.78 -2.54 20.16
CA ILE A 10 7.24 -2.64 20.22
C ILE A 10 7.75 -1.86 19.01
N ILE A 11 8.19 -0.62 19.24
CA ILE A 11 8.93 0.15 18.25
C ILE A 11 10.27 -0.56 18.06
N THR A 12 10.51 -1.02 16.86
CA THR A 12 11.71 -1.78 16.52
C THR A 12 12.92 -0.84 16.46
N LYS A 13 14.10 -1.36 16.80
CA LYS A 13 15.38 -0.62 16.78
C LYS A 13 15.63 0.08 15.42
N TYR A 14 15.07 -0.46 14.35
CA TYR A 14 15.17 0.07 12.98
C TYR A 14 14.39 1.39 12.80
N GLU A 15 13.18 1.48 13.35
CA GLU A 15 12.35 2.70 13.31
C GLU A 15 13.02 3.86 14.07
N ILE A 16 13.75 3.54 15.15
CA ILE A 16 14.54 4.52 15.92
C ILE A 16 15.77 5.01 15.13
N GLU A 17 16.44 4.14 14.37
CA GLU A 17 17.59 4.52 13.54
C GLU A 17 17.18 5.37 12.32
N THR A 18 16.00 5.15 11.75
CA THR A 18 15.42 6.02 10.71
C THR A 18 15.06 7.41 11.25
N ILE A 19 14.53 7.49 12.47
CA ILE A 19 14.26 8.79 13.12
C ILE A 19 15.57 9.55 13.42
N LYS A 20 16.63 8.83 13.84
CA LYS A 20 17.96 9.41 14.09
C LYS A 20 18.68 9.91 12.84
N THR A 21 18.44 9.29 11.68
CA THR A 21 19.08 9.69 10.42
C THR A 21 18.43 10.91 9.77
N VAL A 22 17.16 11.21 10.10
CA VAL A 22 16.41 12.33 9.51
C VAL A 22 16.56 13.64 10.30
N TRP A 23 16.89 13.61 11.60
CA TRP A 23 16.91 14.81 12.45
C TRP A 23 18.29 15.03 13.09
N GLN A 24 19.08 15.94 12.50
CA GLN A 24 20.27 16.51 13.15
C GLN A 24 19.85 17.15 14.49
N THR A 25 20.57 16.81 15.57
CA THR A 25 20.30 17.16 16.97
C THR A 25 19.95 18.64 17.20
N ASP A 26 20.47 19.54 16.38
CA ASP A 26 20.26 20.99 16.48
C ASP A 26 18.84 21.41 16.05
N LYS A 27 18.23 20.72 15.09
CA LYS A 27 16.84 20.96 14.68
C LYS A 27 15.84 20.56 15.76
N ILE A 28 16.17 19.53 16.55
CA ILE A 28 15.33 19.06 17.66
C ILE A 28 15.28 20.13 18.76
N GLN A 29 16.42 20.75 19.09
CA GLN A 29 16.44 21.81 20.10
C GLN A 29 15.71 23.08 19.65
N SER A 30 15.87 23.47 18.39
CA SER A 30 15.09 24.57 17.79
C SER A 30 13.58 24.29 17.83
N PHE A 31 13.15 23.09 17.40
CA PHE A 31 11.74 22.70 17.41
C PHE A 31 11.16 22.69 18.83
N LEU A 32 11.89 22.13 19.81
CA LEU A 32 11.45 22.09 21.20
C LEU A 32 11.36 23.49 21.84
N LYS A 33 12.26 24.41 21.47
CA LYS A 33 12.26 25.79 21.95
C LYS A 33 11.04 26.56 21.43
N ASP A 34 10.77 26.45 20.13
CA ASP A 34 9.63 27.10 19.49
C ASP A 34 8.29 26.52 19.96
N TYR A 35 8.24 25.21 20.22
CA TYR A 35 7.01 24.51 20.62
C TYR A 35 6.65 24.66 22.10
N LEU A 36 7.63 24.64 23.01
CA LEU A 36 7.37 24.68 24.45
C LEU A 36 7.35 26.11 25.02
N ASN A 37 7.77 27.11 24.24
CA ASN A 37 7.85 28.52 24.65
C ASN A 37 8.55 28.71 26.02
N THR A 38 9.59 27.92 26.27
CA THR A 38 10.41 27.95 27.49
C THR A 38 11.89 27.82 27.12
N ASP A 39 12.73 28.65 27.75
CA ASP A 39 14.19 28.58 27.63
C ASP A 39 14.80 27.43 28.46
N VAL A 40 14.00 26.71 29.25
CA VAL A 40 14.47 25.64 30.12
C VAL A 40 13.57 24.42 29.98
N VAL A 41 13.98 23.48 29.14
CA VAL A 41 13.51 22.09 29.23
C VAL A 41 14.43 21.41 30.23
N SER A 42 14.00 21.25 31.48
CA SER A 42 14.61 20.27 32.37
C SER A 42 14.23 18.89 31.84
N ILE A 43 15.12 18.32 31.02
CA ILE A 43 14.94 17.02 30.40
C ILE A 43 15.13 15.96 31.49
N THR A 44 14.05 15.40 32.01
CA THR A 44 14.12 14.37 33.04
C THR A 44 14.21 12.95 32.51
N ASP A 45 13.96 12.69 31.21
CA ASP A 45 14.29 11.40 30.59
C ASP A 45 14.32 11.52 29.05
N PRO A 46 15.46 11.27 28.37
CA PRO A 46 15.55 11.23 26.91
C PRO A 46 14.51 10.29 26.26
N THR A 47 14.14 9.19 26.92
CA THR A 47 13.19 8.22 26.38
C THR A 47 11.76 8.75 26.30
N VAL A 48 11.35 9.64 27.21
CA VAL A 48 10.04 10.29 27.19
C VAL A 48 9.95 11.32 26.05
N ILE A 49 11.05 12.01 25.75
CA ILE A 49 11.14 12.92 24.61
C ILE A 49 11.10 12.13 23.30
N GLU A 50 11.87 11.05 23.18
CA GLU A 50 11.84 10.17 22.01
C GLU A 50 10.46 9.59 21.75
N GLN A 51 9.74 9.16 22.81
CA GLN A 51 8.36 8.68 22.69
C GLN A 51 7.39 9.76 22.20
N LYS A 52 7.43 10.97 22.78
CA LYS A 52 6.55 12.06 22.36
C LYS A 52 6.83 12.53 20.93
N ILE A 53 8.10 12.59 20.53
CA ILE A 53 8.48 12.91 19.15
C ILE A 53 7.97 11.83 18.20
N GLY A 54 8.11 10.56 18.57
CA GLY A 54 7.56 9.44 17.80
C GLY A 54 6.05 9.52 17.65
N GLU A 55 5.31 9.80 18.74
CA GLU A 55 3.85 9.94 18.71
C GLU A 55 3.38 11.10 17.83
N GLU A 56 4.00 12.28 17.92
CA GLU A 56 3.64 13.42 17.08
C GLU A 56 4.02 13.20 15.62
N SER A 57 5.15 12.54 15.35
CA SER A 57 5.56 12.17 13.99
C SER A 57 4.54 11.21 13.35
N LEU A 58 4.05 10.22 14.11
CA LEU A 58 3.00 9.31 13.65
C LEU A 58 1.67 10.04 13.40
N LYS A 59 1.28 10.99 14.26
CA LYS A 59 0.09 11.82 14.02
C LYS A 59 0.23 12.65 12.75
N GLN A 60 1.42 13.18 12.50
CA GLN A 60 1.69 13.98 11.30
C GLN A 60 1.60 13.12 10.03
N ILE A 61 2.25 11.95 9.99
CA ILE A 61 2.17 11.02 8.86
C ILE A 61 0.72 10.63 8.57
N LYS A 62 -0.09 10.38 9.60
CA LYS A 62 -1.52 10.07 9.42
C LYS A 62 -2.30 11.22 8.81
N ARG A 63 -2.08 12.45 9.27
CA ARG A 63 -2.72 13.65 8.68
C ARG A 63 -2.31 13.84 7.22
N GLU A 64 -1.03 13.64 6.91
CA GLU A 64 -0.52 13.72 5.54
C GLU A 64 -1.14 12.63 4.66
N PHE A 65 -1.28 11.41 5.19
CA PHE A 65 -1.94 10.33 4.48
C PHE A 65 -3.43 10.61 4.26
N ASP A 66 -4.14 11.19 5.24
CA ASP A 66 -5.53 11.64 5.07
C ASP A 66 -5.69 12.69 3.96
N ILE A 67 -4.77 13.65 3.89
CA ILE A 67 -4.74 14.64 2.80
C ILE A 67 -4.47 13.95 1.46
N PHE A 68 -3.50 13.05 1.44
CA PHE A 68 -3.16 12.26 0.25
C PHE A 68 -4.35 11.44 -0.24
N LYS A 69 -5.12 10.78 0.65
CA LYS A 69 -6.29 9.98 0.25
C LYS A 69 -7.30 10.80 -0.54
N ASN A 70 -7.56 12.04 -0.14
CA ASN A 70 -8.47 12.94 -0.87
C ASN A 70 -7.90 13.35 -2.24
N LYS A 71 -6.61 13.63 -2.31
CA LYS A 71 -5.90 13.91 -3.57
C LYS A 71 -5.95 12.70 -4.51
N PHE A 72 -5.74 11.51 -3.96
CA PHE A 72 -5.75 10.24 -4.68
C PHE A 72 -7.15 9.91 -5.22
N ASP A 73 -8.20 10.05 -4.41
CA ASP A 73 -9.57 9.83 -4.86
C ASP A 73 -9.96 10.76 -6.02
N ASN A 74 -9.58 12.05 -5.95
CA ASN A 74 -9.79 12.98 -7.05
C ASN A 74 -9.01 12.56 -8.31
N PHE A 75 -7.74 12.20 -8.17
CA PHE A 75 -6.92 11.71 -9.28
C PHE A 75 -7.58 10.51 -9.97
N LEU A 76 -8.01 9.50 -9.20
CA LEU A 76 -8.67 8.31 -9.74
C LEU A 76 -9.95 8.62 -10.52
N ARG A 77 -10.70 9.67 -10.12
CA ARG A 77 -11.96 10.06 -10.78
C ARG A 77 -11.73 10.83 -12.07
N TYR A 78 -10.77 11.75 -12.10
CA TYR A 78 -10.65 12.74 -13.16
C TYR A 78 -9.54 12.45 -14.16
N GLU A 79 -8.47 11.81 -13.74
CA GLU A 79 -7.31 11.53 -14.58
C GLU A 79 -7.40 10.14 -15.23
N ASP A 80 -6.70 9.98 -16.35
CA ASP A 80 -6.45 8.68 -16.98
C ASP A 80 -5.07 8.19 -16.57
N VAL A 81 -5.01 6.97 -16.01
CA VAL A 81 -3.75 6.39 -15.56
C VAL A 81 -3.01 5.76 -16.75
N PRO A 82 -1.79 6.21 -17.09
CA PRO A 82 -0.97 5.55 -18.10
C PRO A 82 -0.45 4.21 -17.57
N VAL A 83 -0.31 3.23 -18.47
CA VAL A 83 0.27 1.92 -18.14
C VAL A 83 1.79 1.99 -18.33
N ASP A 84 2.52 1.27 -17.48
CA ASP A 84 3.99 1.17 -17.50
C ASP A 84 4.72 2.50 -17.26
N TYR A 85 4.04 3.45 -16.61
CA TYR A 85 4.59 4.71 -16.18
C TYR A 85 4.18 5.00 -14.74
N VAL A 86 5.16 5.21 -13.86
CA VAL A 86 4.93 5.57 -12.46
C VAL A 86 4.88 7.09 -12.32
N SER A 87 3.69 7.61 -12.13
CA SER A 87 3.39 9.03 -11.95
C SER A 87 3.80 9.57 -10.56
N PRO A 88 3.82 10.89 -10.37
CA PRO A 88 4.15 11.48 -9.06
C PRO A 88 3.23 11.03 -7.93
N ILE A 89 1.94 10.80 -8.20
CA ILE A 89 0.99 10.38 -7.17
C ILE A 89 1.19 8.90 -6.78
N GLU A 90 1.61 8.06 -7.72
CA GLU A 90 2.00 6.67 -7.46
C GLU A 90 3.30 6.60 -6.64
N ASN A 91 4.27 7.47 -6.94
CA ASN A 91 5.48 7.60 -6.11
C ASN A 91 5.16 8.05 -4.67
N GLU A 92 4.20 8.95 -4.51
CA GLU A 92 3.72 9.38 -3.19
C GLU A 92 3.06 8.21 -2.43
N LEU A 93 2.23 7.40 -3.11
CA LEU A 93 1.65 6.18 -2.54
C LEU A 93 2.74 5.18 -2.10
N ILE A 94 3.76 4.95 -2.94
CA ILE A 94 4.91 4.09 -2.61
C ILE A 94 5.63 4.61 -1.36
N ASN A 95 5.80 5.93 -1.24
CA ASN A 95 6.44 6.51 -0.07
C ASN A 95 5.61 6.27 1.20
N PHE A 96 4.30 6.45 1.16
CA PHE A 96 3.45 6.10 2.32
C PHE A 96 3.53 4.61 2.67
N TYR A 97 3.54 3.74 1.66
CA TYR A 97 3.63 2.30 1.88
C TYR A 97 4.92 1.87 2.57
N LYS A 98 6.07 2.49 2.22
CA LYS A 98 7.35 2.23 2.89
C LYS A 98 7.33 2.56 4.38
N HIS A 99 6.52 3.53 4.80
CA HIS A 99 6.43 3.97 6.19
C HIS A 99 5.28 3.31 6.97
N SER A 100 4.21 2.89 6.29
CA SER A 100 2.98 2.40 6.93
C SER A 100 2.28 1.34 6.09
N LYS A 101 3.02 0.31 5.68
CA LYS A 101 2.58 -0.79 4.80
C LYS A 101 1.15 -1.28 5.08
N VAL A 102 0.87 -1.70 6.31
CA VAL A 102 -0.43 -2.29 6.68
C VAL A 102 -1.59 -1.31 6.43
N GLU A 103 -1.47 -0.08 6.91
CA GLU A 103 -2.51 0.96 6.78
C GLU A 103 -2.77 1.31 5.30
N VAL A 104 -1.71 1.36 4.48
CA VAL A 104 -1.86 1.63 3.04
C VAL A 104 -2.48 0.44 2.31
N GLN A 105 -2.14 -0.81 2.67
CA GLN A 105 -2.74 -2.01 2.08
C GLN A 105 -4.23 -2.12 2.40
N GLU A 106 -4.61 -1.83 3.64
CA GLU A 106 -6.02 -1.76 4.06
C GLU A 106 -6.76 -0.68 3.28
N GLN A 107 -6.17 0.51 3.13
CA GLN A 107 -6.79 1.60 2.38
C GLN A 107 -6.98 1.28 0.90
N ILE A 108 -6.02 0.61 0.26
CA ILE A 108 -6.17 0.17 -1.14
C ILE A 108 -7.24 -0.90 -1.26
N SER A 109 -7.27 -1.83 -0.31
CA SER A 109 -8.32 -2.85 -0.27
C SER A 109 -9.70 -2.21 -0.19
N GLN A 110 -9.83 -1.19 0.65
CA GLN A 110 -11.06 -0.41 0.79
C GLN A 110 -11.40 0.33 -0.52
N TRP A 111 -10.44 0.97 -1.18
CA TRP A 111 -10.68 1.64 -2.47
C TRP A 111 -11.16 0.67 -3.56
N ILE A 112 -10.60 -0.53 -3.62
CA ILE A 112 -11.06 -1.58 -4.56
C ILE A 112 -12.52 -1.95 -4.28
N ILE A 113 -12.86 -2.16 -3.00
CA ILE A 113 -14.22 -2.56 -2.60
C ILE A 113 -15.21 -1.43 -2.89
N ASP A 114 -14.93 -0.21 -2.46
CA ASP A 114 -15.81 0.95 -2.61
C ASP A 114 -16.01 1.34 -4.08
N SER A 115 -15.02 1.05 -4.92
CA SER A 115 -15.05 1.37 -6.34
C SER A 115 -15.54 0.22 -7.21
N PHE A 116 -15.97 -0.91 -6.64
CA PHE A 116 -16.30 -2.11 -7.41
C PHE A 116 -17.31 -1.85 -8.54
N ASP A 117 -18.35 -1.05 -8.26
CA ASP A 117 -19.36 -0.68 -9.26
C ASP A 117 -18.97 0.51 -10.14
N ASN A 118 -17.88 1.21 -9.81
CA ASN A 118 -17.34 2.32 -10.59
C ASN A 118 -16.16 1.83 -11.44
N THR A 119 -16.47 1.29 -12.61
CA THR A 119 -15.48 0.66 -13.51
C THR A 119 -14.31 1.58 -13.85
N LYS A 120 -14.52 2.88 -14.10
CA LYS A 120 -13.42 3.82 -14.41
C LYS A 120 -12.44 3.91 -13.24
N VAL A 121 -12.95 4.15 -12.04
CA VAL A 121 -12.12 4.31 -10.83
C VAL A 121 -11.43 3.00 -10.49
N LEU A 122 -12.14 1.86 -10.54
CA LEU A 122 -11.56 0.55 -10.29
C LEU A 122 -10.45 0.22 -11.29
N LEU A 123 -10.67 0.50 -12.57
CA LEU A 123 -9.66 0.29 -13.61
C LEU A 123 -8.42 1.15 -13.36
N ASN A 124 -8.60 2.42 -12.98
CA ASN A 124 -7.48 3.29 -12.62
C ASN A 124 -6.70 2.76 -11.40
N ILE A 125 -7.39 2.22 -10.38
CA ILE A 125 -6.73 1.56 -9.25
C ILE A 125 -5.90 0.37 -9.73
N LEU A 126 -6.46 -0.50 -10.60
CA LEU A 126 -5.72 -1.67 -11.10
C LEU A 126 -4.53 -1.29 -11.97
N LYS A 127 -4.64 -0.24 -12.78
CA LYS A 127 -3.50 0.30 -13.55
C LYS A 127 -2.38 0.77 -12.63
N ILE A 128 -2.72 1.54 -11.59
CA ILE A 128 -1.76 1.98 -10.59
C ILE A 128 -1.08 0.79 -9.94
N LEU A 129 -1.87 -0.18 -9.47
CA LEU A 129 -1.35 -1.40 -8.87
C LEU A 129 -0.43 -2.16 -9.83
N GLY A 130 -0.78 -2.28 -11.11
CA GLY A 130 0.05 -2.91 -12.12
C GLY A 130 1.35 -2.15 -12.45
N ASN A 131 1.38 -0.83 -12.26
CA ASN A 131 2.58 -0.02 -12.43
C ASN A 131 3.55 -0.19 -11.26
N ILE A 132 3.02 -0.29 -10.03
CA ILE A 132 3.81 -0.37 -8.80
C ILE A 132 3.94 -1.79 -8.24
N ALA A 133 3.43 -2.79 -8.95
CA ALA A 133 3.21 -4.15 -8.46
C ALA A 133 4.43 -4.75 -7.73
N PRO A 134 5.67 -4.71 -8.30
CA PRO A 134 6.83 -5.35 -7.67
C PRO A 134 7.19 -4.79 -6.29
N ASP A 135 6.88 -3.52 -6.04
CA ASP A 135 7.17 -2.86 -4.76
C ASP A 135 6.05 -3.05 -3.73
N PHE A 136 4.87 -3.48 -4.17
CA PHE A 136 3.62 -3.21 -3.45
C PHE A 136 2.78 -4.45 -3.16
N ILE A 137 2.71 -5.36 -4.12
CA ILE A 137 1.69 -6.41 -4.11
C ILE A 137 2.32 -7.71 -3.59
N ASP A 138 1.74 -8.21 -2.51
CA ASP A 138 2.04 -9.52 -1.96
C ASP A 138 0.77 -10.37 -1.82
N HIS A 139 0.89 -11.51 -1.15
CA HIS A 139 -0.20 -12.46 -0.94
C HIS A 139 -1.43 -11.88 -0.23
N GLN A 140 -1.34 -10.73 0.45
CA GLN A 140 -2.47 -10.13 1.15
C GLN A 140 -3.54 -9.59 0.19
N PHE A 141 -3.16 -9.27 -1.05
CA PHE A 141 -4.10 -8.80 -2.09
C PHE A 141 -4.88 -9.92 -2.77
N LEU A 142 -4.67 -11.19 -2.40
CA LEU A 142 -5.32 -12.33 -3.05
C LEU A 142 -6.85 -12.22 -3.06
N THR A 143 -7.44 -11.77 -1.95
CA THR A 143 -8.89 -11.57 -1.85
C THR A 143 -9.37 -10.46 -2.79
N ASN A 144 -8.62 -9.36 -2.89
CA ASN A 144 -8.94 -8.27 -3.82
C ASN A 144 -8.89 -8.75 -5.27
N PHE A 145 -7.89 -9.54 -5.61
CA PHE A 145 -7.77 -10.12 -6.94
C PHE A 145 -8.91 -11.07 -7.30
N LEU A 146 -9.37 -11.89 -6.34
CA LEU A 146 -10.56 -12.72 -6.52
C LEU A 146 -11.82 -11.88 -6.77
N ILE A 147 -11.97 -10.76 -6.06
CA ILE A 147 -13.10 -9.83 -6.25
C ILE A 147 -13.08 -9.29 -7.68
N VAL A 148 -11.96 -8.72 -8.13
CA VAL A 148 -11.88 -8.10 -9.47
C VAL A 148 -12.00 -9.11 -10.61
N LEU A 149 -11.53 -10.35 -10.44
CA LEU A 149 -11.71 -11.41 -11.45
C LEU A 149 -13.18 -11.83 -11.64
N ASN A 150 -14.03 -11.59 -10.64
CA ASN A 150 -15.47 -11.82 -10.75
C ASN A 150 -16.26 -10.63 -11.30
N HIS A 151 -15.59 -9.52 -11.64
CA HIS A 151 -16.25 -8.33 -12.14
C HIS A 151 -16.88 -8.56 -13.53
N LYS A 152 -17.99 -7.88 -13.83
CA LYS A 152 -18.72 -8.06 -15.11
C LYS A 152 -17.92 -7.54 -16.31
N ASP A 153 -17.17 -6.47 -16.11
CA ASP A 153 -16.35 -5.83 -17.13
C ASP A 153 -15.09 -6.65 -17.41
N THR A 154 -14.81 -6.88 -18.68
CA THR A 154 -13.69 -7.71 -19.14
C THR A 154 -12.34 -7.01 -19.00
N GLU A 155 -12.30 -5.69 -19.12
CA GLU A 155 -11.06 -4.92 -18.99
C GLU A 155 -10.55 -4.98 -17.54
N ILE A 156 -11.45 -4.93 -16.56
CA ILE A 156 -11.11 -5.12 -15.13
C ILE A 156 -10.46 -6.49 -14.91
N LYS A 157 -11.05 -7.56 -15.47
CA LYS A 157 -10.51 -8.92 -15.39
C LYS A 157 -9.14 -9.02 -16.05
N GLU A 158 -8.99 -8.43 -17.23
CA GLU A 158 -7.74 -8.42 -17.97
C GLU A 158 -6.62 -7.76 -17.17
N TYR A 159 -6.86 -6.59 -16.56
CA TYR A 159 -5.85 -5.93 -15.75
C TYR A 159 -5.47 -6.71 -14.50
N ALA A 160 -6.40 -7.42 -13.88
CA ALA A 160 -6.07 -8.33 -12.78
C ALA A 160 -5.12 -9.45 -13.23
N LEU A 161 -5.35 -10.02 -14.42
CA LEU A 161 -4.48 -11.03 -15.03
C LEU A 161 -3.10 -10.45 -15.40
N ARG A 162 -3.03 -9.24 -15.96
CA ARG A 162 -1.78 -8.52 -16.27
C ARG A 162 -0.93 -8.27 -15.02
N ILE A 163 -1.56 -7.98 -13.88
CA ILE A 163 -0.83 -7.86 -12.61
C ILE A 163 -0.20 -9.20 -12.23
N GLN A 164 -0.93 -10.31 -12.37
CA GLN A 164 -0.37 -11.64 -12.12
C GLN A 164 0.76 -12.00 -13.09
N GLU A 165 0.64 -11.64 -14.36
CA GLU A 165 1.70 -11.84 -15.35
C GLU A 165 3.01 -11.18 -14.92
N LYS A 166 2.93 -9.97 -14.34
CA LYS A 166 4.11 -9.26 -13.83
C LYS A 166 4.69 -9.86 -12.56
N LEU A 167 3.85 -10.33 -11.64
CA LEU A 167 4.29 -10.74 -10.31
C LEU A 167 4.61 -12.24 -10.18
N MET A 168 3.96 -13.07 -10.99
CA MET A 168 4.07 -14.53 -10.93
C MET A 168 3.88 -15.08 -9.50
N LEU A 169 2.87 -14.59 -8.76
CA LEU A 169 2.65 -15.03 -7.39
C LEU A 169 2.13 -16.48 -7.35
N PRO A 170 2.73 -17.37 -6.54
CA PRO A 170 2.28 -18.76 -6.42
C PRO A 170 0.83 -18.90 -5.94
N SER A 171 0.45 -18.10 -4.94
CA SER A 171 -0.90 -18.12 -4.37
C SER A 171 -1.96 -17.71 -5.39
N TYR A 172 -1.64 -16.71 -6.22
CA TYR A 172 -2.54 -16.24 -7.25
C TYR A 172 -2.59 -17.22 -8.42
N ASN A 173 -1.46 -17.79 -8.84
CA ASN A 173 -1.45 -18.86 -9.84
C ASN A 173 -2.34 -20.05 -9.41
N ASN A 174 -2.24 -20.48 -8.15
CA ASN A 174 -3.06 -21.57 -7.63
C ASN A 174 -4.57 -21.26 -7.73
N VAL A 175 -4.97 -20.01 -7.52
CA VAL A 175 -6.35 -19.56 -7.77
C VAL A 175 -6.70 -19.66 -9.26
N LEU A 176 -5.85 -19.13 -10.14
CA LEU A 176 -6.09 -19.11 -11.57
C LEU A 176 -6.25 -20.54 -12.13
N LYS A 177 -5.43 -21.48 -11.67
CA LYS A 177 -5.46 -22.91 -12.06
C LYS A 177 -6.81 -23.58 -11.80
N HIS A 178 -7.50 -23.18 -10.74
CA HIS A 178 -8.79 -23.75 -10.33
C HIS A 178 -10.00 -22.87 -10.70
N SER A 179 -9.78 -21.79 -11.45
CA SER A 179 -10.83 -20.88 -11.86
C SER A 179 -11.21 -21.05 -13.33
N LYS A 180 -12.41 -20.57 -13.68
CA LYS A 180 -12.87 -20.46 -15.06
C LYS A 180 -13.42 -19.06 -15.24
N LEU A 181 -12.90 -18.33 -16.22
CA LEU A 181 -13.31 -16.97 -16.48
C LEU A 181 -14.25 -16.88 -17.69
N THR A 182 -14.91 -15.74 -17.80
CA THR A 182 -15.74 -15.40 -18.95
C THR A 182 -15.47 -13.95 -19.34
N PRO A 183 -15.45 -13.62 -20.64
CA PRO A 183 -15.67 -14.48 -21.82
C PRO A 183 -14.47 -15.39 -22.16
N LYS A 184 -14.61 -16.21 -23.22
CA LYS A 184 -13.62 -17.22 -23.61
C LYS A 184 -12.19 -16.67 -23.71
N TRP A 185 -12.00 -15.49 -24.32
CA TRP A 185 -10.66 -14.94 -24.51
C TRP A 185 -9.96 -14.57 -23.18
N ILE A 186 -10.71 -14.11 -22.17
CA ILE A 186 -10.16 -13.90 -20.81
C ILE A 186 -9.76 -15.23 -20.18
N ASP A 187 -10.57 -16.28 -20.37
CA ASP A 187 -10.24 -17.62 -19.85
C ASP A 187 -9.06 -18.25 -20.57
N ASP A 188 -8.88 -17.97 -21.85
CA ASP A 188 -7.72 -18.41 -22.62
C ASP A 188 -6.46 -17.70 -22.13
N TYR A 189 -6.49 -16.37 -21.94
CA TYR A 189 -5.38 -15.63 -21.34
C TYR A 189 -5.01 -16.15 -19.93
N ARG A 190 -6.01 -16.47 -19.10
CA ARG A 190 -5.77 -17.13 -17.81
C ARG A 190 -5.01 -18.46 -17.96
N LYS A 191 -5.38 -19.31 -18.93
CA LYS A 191 -4.70 -20.60 -19.15
C LYS A 191 -3.25 -20.39 -19.54
N GLU A 192 -3.01 -19.46 -20.46
CA GLU A 192 -1.66 -19.09 -20.88
C GLU A 192 -0.80 -18.64 -19.70
N LEU A 193 -1.34 -17.82 -18.78
CA LEU A 193 -0.63 -17.42 -17.56
C LEU A 193 -0.35 -18.59 -16.60
N VAL A 194 -1.25 -19.56 -16.52
CA VAL A 194 -1.03 -20.77 -15.70
C VAL A 194 0.09 -21.62 -16.30
N GLU A 195 0.07 -21.81 -17.62
CA GLU A 195 1.10 -22.54 -18.35
C GLU A 195 2.47 -21.87 -18.23
N LEU A 196 2.54 -20.55 -18.45
CA LEU A 196 3.76 -19.75 -18.34
C LEU A 196 4.40 -19.88 -16.95
N TYR A 197 3.61 -19.77 -15.89
CA TYR A 197 4.12 -19.96 -14.53
C TYR A 197 4.63 -21.39 -14.28
N GLU A 198 3.94 -22.42 -14.80
CA GLU A 198 4.41 -23.80 -14.66
C GLU A 198 5.71 -24.04 -15.42
N GLU A 199 5.92 -23.42 -16.58
CA GLU A 199 7.16 -23.49 -17.34
C GLU A 199 8.33 -22.84 -16.59
N ASP A 200 8.13 -21.62 -16.08
CA ASP A 200 9.14 -20.89 -15.30
C ASP A 200 9.58 -21.65 -14.03
N ASN A 201 8.70 -22.47 -13.45
CA ASN A 201 8.98 -23.21 -12.22
C ASN A 201 9.34 -24.70 -12.44
N LYS A 202 9.29 -25.21 -13.68
CA LYS A 202 9.75 -26.58 -14.00
C LYS A 202 11.28 -26.69 -14.13
N GLY A 203 11.99 -25.56 -14.17
CA GLY A 203 13.45 -25.48 -14.26
C GLY A 203 14.20 -25.19 -12.95
N SER A 204 13.49 -25.17 -11.82
CA SER A 204 13.99 -24.76 -10.48
C SER A 204 14.29 -25.94 -9.56
#